data_AF-A0A820PCB5-F1
#
_entry.id   AF-A0A820PCB5-F1
#
_cell.length_a   1.000
_cell.length_b   1.000
_cell.length_c   1.000
_cell.angle_alpha   90.00
_cell.angle_beta   90.00
_cell.angle_gamma   90.00
#
_symmetry.space_group_name_H-M   'P 1'
#
loop_
_entity.id
_entity.type
_entity.pdbx_description
1 polymer ?
#
loop_
_entity_poly.entity_id
_entity_poly.type
_entity_poly.pdbx_seq_one_letter_code
_entity_poly.pdbx_strand_id
1 'polypeptide(L)'
;MSVNCAVYEPGTFAKQDFRSKHVRHDSYHRINNEEIYQTFFITHTCYDCMPKSGKVLLLDARLSIRKAFFALVFNNVRAALIWHAPTSSTIGLLTIGDFINMLIAAYDAKWNGVESLETSSILDWKHDAIQQNGANNESNNFKLIQLGPQDNLYTAILTLIDRKIHRIPVIDPITHDFLFLITHKRILKFLYLHIYDLPQPHFIHQTLNELKIGTYDKIVM
;
A
#
# COMPACT_ATOMS: atom_id res chain seq x y z
N MET A 1 -6.72 33.94 -15.46
CA MET A 1 -7.01 33.65 -14.03
C MET A 1 -5.91 32.75 -13.51
N SER A 2 -4.97 33.31 -12.77
CA SER A 2 -3.85 32.57 -12.18
C SER A 2 -4.37 31.67 -11.07
N VAL A 3 -4.12 30.37 -11.19
CA VAL A 3 -4.39 29.39 -10.15
C VAL A 3 -3.27 29.53 -9.12
N ASN A 4 -3.58 30.06 -7.94
CA ASN A 4 -2.67 30.05 -6.81
C ASN A 4 -2.44 28.59 -6.42
N CYS A 5 -1.23 28.07 -6.69
CA CYS A 5 -0.72 26.90 -6.00
C CYS A 5 -0.59 27.27 -4.51
N ALA A 6 -1.35 26.61 -3.65
CA ALA A 6 -1.10 26.66 -2.22
C ALA A 6 0.31 26.09 -1.98
N VAL A 7 1.25 26.98 -1.68
CA VAL A 7 2.54 26.59 -1.13
C VAL A 7 2.24 26.03 0.25
N TYR A 8 2.44 24.72 0.42
CA TYR A 8 2.40 24.07 1.72
C TYR A 8 3.51 24.67 2.59
N GLU A 9 3.14 25.53 3.53
CA GLU A 9 4.03 25.87 4.63
C GLU A 9 4.00 24.69 5.62
N PRO A 10 5.12 23.99 5.83
CA PRO A 10 5.18 22.97 6.86
C PRO A 10 4.96 23.66 8.20
N GLY A 11 3.75 23.54 8.73
CA GLY A 11 3.44 23.90 10.11
C GLY A 11 4.50 23.28 11.00
N THR A 12 4.95 24.05 11.98
CA THR A 12 6.08 23.81 12.88
C THR A 12 5.88 22.54 13.72
N PHE A 13 5.85 21.38 13.09
CA PHE A 13 6.02 20.09 13.74
C PHE A 13 7.50 20.01 14.07
N ALA A 14 7.78 20.16 15.36
CA ALA A 14 9.10 20.11 15.93
C ALA A 14 9.96 19.07 15.19
N LYS A 15 11.16 19.49 14.79
CA LYS A 15 12.26 18.59 14.44
C LYS A 15 12.57 17.73 15.66
N GLN A 16 11.73 16.75 15.97
CA GLN A 16 12.07 15.71 16.92
C GLN A 16 12.99 14.77 16.17
N ASP A 17 14.25 14.89 16.55
CA ASP A 17 15.35 14.04 16.14
C ASP A 17 14.86 12.59 16.08
N PHE A 18 14.90 12.00 14.88
CA PHE A 18 14.41 10.63 14.61
C PHE A 18 15.21 9.57 15.39
N ARG A 19 16.31 9.98 16.03
CA ARG A 19 17.15 9.20 16.94
C ARG A 19 16.66 9.19 18.41
N SER A 20 15.71 10.04 18.78
CA SER A 20 15.37 10.31 20.18
C SER A 20 14.11 9.61 20.70
N LYS A 21 13.39 8.82 19.89
CA LYS A 21 12.55 7.76 20.48
C LYS A 21 13.49 6.64 20.92
N HIS A 22 14.18 6.87 22.04
CA HIS A 22 14.62 5.81 22.95
C HIS A 22 13.35 5.06 23.38
N VAL A 23 12.86 4.17 22.53
CA VAL A 23 11.95 3.10 22.96
C VAL A 23 12.77 2.35 24.00
N ARG A 24 12.35 2.47 25.25
CA ARG A 24 13.05 1.98 26.43
C ARG A 24 13.56 0.56 26.17
N HIS A 25 14.88 0.42 26.03
CA HIS A 25 15.59 -0.85 25.86
C HIS A 25 15.13 -1.90 26.90
N ASP A 26 14.75 -1.41 28.09
CA ASP A 26 14.22 -2.20 29.20
C ASP A 26 12.88 -2.91 28.96
N SER A 27 12.10 -2.51 27.94
CA SER A 27 10.74 -3.04 27.74
C SER A 27 10.73 -4.44 27.10
N TYR A 28 11.76 -4.77 26.32
CA TYR A 28 11.83 -6.03 25.58
C TYR A 28 12.49 -7.17 26.35
N HIS A 29 13.16 -6.88 27.47
CA HIS A 29 13.83 -7.89 28.30
C HIS A 29 12.89 -8.87 29.01
N ARG A 30 11.58 -8.60 29.03
CA ARG A 30 10.56 -9.48 29.65
C ARG A 30 9.71 -10.26 28.63
N ILE A 31 9.96 -10.08 27.34
CA ILE A 31 9.14 -10.66 26.27
C ILE A 31 9.74 -12.00 25.84
N ASN A 32 8.89 -13.00 25.57
CA ASN A 32 9.31 -14.26 24.97
C ASN A 32 10.08 -13.97 23.67
N ASN A 33 11.31 -14.46 23.56
CA ASN A 33 12.17 -14.21 22.39
C ASN A 33 11.46 -14.61 21.08
N GLU A 34 10.66 -15.68 21.09
CA GLU A 34 9.95 -16.16 19.90
C GLU A 34 8.87 -15.17 19.38
N GLU A 35 8.36 -14.28 20.23
CA GLU A 35 7.31 -13.30 19.89
C GLU A 35 7.86 -11.86 19.75
N ILE A 36 9.17 -11.70 19.71
CA ILE A 36 9.82 -10.38 19.75
C ILE A 36 9.42 -9.51 18.56
N TYR A 37 9.39 -10.07 17.35
CA TYR A 37 9.03 -9.32 16.13
C TYR A 37 7.54 -9.00 16.08
N GLN A 38 6.69 -9.90 16.57
CA GLN A 38 5.26 -9.61 16.72
C GLN A 38 5.06 -8.42 17.67
N THR A 39 5.69 -8.48 18.85
CA THR A 39 5.59 -7.38 19.82
C THR A 39 6.17 -6.08 19.28
N PHE A 40 7.27 -6.15 18.54
CA PHE A 40 7.83 -4.99 17.83
C PHE A 40 6.79 -4.36 16.89
N PHE A 41 6.09 -5.14 16.05
CA PHE A 41 5.09 -4.58 15.14
C PHE A 41 3.79 -4.13 15.82
N ILE A 42 3.44 -4.69 16.99
CA ILE A 42 2.30 -4.21 17.80
C ILE A 42 2.62 -2.85 18.43
N THR A 43 3.88 -2.64 18.85
CA THR A 43 4.32 -1.43 19.56
C THR A 43 4.68 -0.26 18.64
N HIS A 44 4.79 -0.49 17.34
CA HIS A 44 5.09 0.55 16.34
C HIS A 44 3.89 0.84 15.45
N THR A 45 3.74 2.12 15.10
CA THR A 45 2.63 2.62 14.29
C THR A 45 2.98 2.69 12.81
N CYS A 46 1.97 2.83 11.95
CA CYS A 46 2.15 3.14 10.54
C CYS A 46 2.99 4.42 10.35
N TYR A 47 2.79 5.43 11.19
CA TYR A 47 3.55 6.67 11.15
C TYR A 47 5.06 6.46 11.37
N ASP A 48 5.46 5.57 12.29
CA ASP A 48 6.88 5.28 12.53
C ASP A 48 7.56 4.65 11.29
N CYS A 49 6.79 3.93 10.46
CA CYS A 49 7.24 3.36 9.19
C CYS A 49 7.15 4.34 8.00
N MET A 50 6.64 5.56 8.17
CA MET A 50 6.50 6.55 7.10
C MET A 50 7.89 7.00 6.59
N PRO A 51 8.10 7.17 5.27
CA PRO A 51 9.37 7.67 4.80
C PRO A 51 9.47 9.17 5.07
N LYS A 52 10.70 9.67 5.26
CA LYS A 52 10.96 11.12 5.33
C LYS A 52 10.46 11.88 4.10
N SER A 53 10.50 11.24 2.94
CA SER A 53 9.96 11.78 1.69
C SER A 53 9.41 10.64 0.82
N GLY A 54 8.31 10.91 0.13
CA GLY A 54 7.70 9.97 -0.80
C GLY A 54 7.05 10.70 -1.97
N LYS A 55 6.82 9.96 -3.05
CA LYS A 55 6.04 10.42 -4.19
C LYS A 55 4.89 9.45 -4.39
N VAL A 56 3.69 9.99 -4.55
CA VAL A 56 2.50 9.25 -4.98
C VAL A 56 1.90 10.00 -6.17
N LEU A 57 1.26 9.26 -7.07
CA LEU A 57 0.41 9.87 -8.10
C LEU A 57 -1.05 9.78 -7.67
N LEU A 58 -1.79 10.86 -7.91
CA LEU A 58 -3.24 10.93 -7.76
C LEU A 58 -3.82 11.12 -9.16
N LEU A 59 -4.67 10.19 -9.60
CA LEU A 59 -5.27 10.18 -10.93
C LEU A 59 -6.78 10.32 -10.83
N ASP A 60 -7.40 11.17 -11.64
CA ASP A 60 -8.86 11.27 -11.73
C ASP A 60 -9.45 9.96 -12.25
N ALA A 61 -10.54 9.49 -11.66
CA ALA A 61 -11.21 8.25 -12.01
C ALA A 61 -11.68 8.20 -13.48
N ARG A 62 -11.94 9.35 -14.11
CA ARG A 62 -12.34 9.45 -15.52
C ARG A 62 -11.15 9.48 -16.48
N LEU A 63 -9.92 9.45 -15.98
CA LEU A 63 -8.74 9.38 -16.82
C LEU A 63 -8.76 8.05 -17.60
N SER A 64 -8.50 8.11 -18.91
CA SER A 64 -8.36 6.92 -19.75
C SER A 64 -7.26 6.00 -19.22
N ILE A 65 -7.47 4.68 -19.27
CA ILE A 65 -6.52 3.67 -18.81
C ILE A 65 -5.14 3.85 -19.47
N ARG A 66 -5.10 4.10 -20.78
CA ARG A 66 -3.86 4.36 -21.53
C ARG A 66 -3.03 5.50 -20.92
N LYS A 67 -3.66 6.65 -20.64
CA LYS A 67 -2.98 7.79 -19.99
C LYS A 67 -2.55 7.47 -18.56
N ALA A 68 -3.36 6.74 -17.81
CA ALA A 68 -3.03 6.30 -16.47
C ALA A 68 -1.79 5.42 -16.44
N PHE A 69 -1.68 4.47 -17.39
CA PHE A 69 -0.50 3.62 -17.57
C PHE A 69 0.76 4.46 -17.86
N PHE A 70 0.69 5.34 -18.86
CA PHE A 70 1.81 6.22 -19.19
C PHE A 70 2.21 7.11 -18.02
N ALA A 71 1.25 7.62 -17.24
CA ALA A 71 1.54 8.42 -16.06
C ALA A 71 2.35 7.63 -15.02
N LEU A 72 2.00 6.37 -14.75
CA LEU A 72 2.78 5.51 -13.84
C LEU A 72 4.21 5.29 -14.34
N VAL A 73 4.37 4.92 -15.63
CA VAL A 73 5.66 4.65 -16.27
C VAL A 73 6.54 5.90 -16.27
N PHE A 74 6.02 7.02 -16.75
CA PHE A 74 6.75 8.30 -16.85
C PHE A 74 7.23 8.78 -15.47
N ASN A 75 6.42 8.57 -14.43
CA ASN A 75 6.78 8.98 -13.08
C ASN A 75 7.59 7.94 -12.30
N ASN A 76 7.87 6.78 -12.92
CA ASN A 76 8.53 5.62 -12.31
C ASN A 76 7.89 5.19 -10.98
N VAL A 77 6.55 5.16 -10.95
CA VAL A 77 5.78 4.68 -9.80
C VAL A 77 4.95 3.46 -10.18
N ARG A 78 4.77 2.57 -9.21
CA ARG A 78 4.10 1.26 -9.42
C ARG A 78 2.66 1.23 -8.90
N ALA A 79 2.17 2.36 -8.40
CA ALA A 79 0.79 2.54 -7.98
C ALA A 79 0.42 4.01 -7.96
N ALA A 80 -0.87 4.29 -8.15
CA ALA A 80 -1.48 5.60 -8.04
C ALA A 80 -2.79 5.50 -7.25
N LEU A 81 -3.13 6.56 -6.53
CA LEU A 81 -4.45 6.72 -5.92
C LEU A 81 -5.44 7.17 -6.99
N ILE A 82 -6.68 6.69 -6.87
CA ILE A 82 -7.77 7.04 -7.78
C ILE A 82 -8.65 8.04 -7.05
N TRP A 83 -8.69 9.26 -7.57
CA TRP A 83 -9.50 10.36 -7.08
C TRP A 83 -10.84 10.41 -7.80
N HIS A 84 -11.92 10.48 -7.05
CA HIS A 84 -13.24 10.70 -7.60
C HIS A 84 -13.66 12.15 -7.32
N ALA A 85 -13.55 13.00 -8.34
CA ALA A 85 -13.84 14.42 -8.22
C ALA A 85 -15.26 14.73 -7.71
N PRO A 86 -16.34 14.03 -8.15
CA PRO A 86 -17.70 14.29 -7.67
C PRO A 86 -17.89 14.11 -6.16
N THR A 87 -17.23 13.11 -5.55
CA THR A 87 -17.27 12.88 -4.09
C THR A 87 -16.11 13.52 -3.35
N SER A 88 -15.19 14.18 -4.07
CA SER A 88 -13.94 14.73 -3.53
C SER A 88 -13.23 13.74 -2.60
N SER A 89 -13.09 12.49 -3.03
CA SER A 89 -12.51 11.44 -2.20
C SER A 89 -11.68 10.44 -3.00
N THR A 90 -10.76 9.77 -2.31
CA THR A 90 -9.99 8.67 -2.90
C THR A 90 -10.81 7.39 -2.84
N ILE A 91 -11.12 6.82 -3.99
CA ILE A 91 -11.98 5.63 -4.13
C ILE A 91 -11.21 4.34 -4.36
N GLY A 92 -9.88 4.40 -4.51
CA GLY A 92 -9.12 3.21 -4.83
C GLY A 92 -7.64 3.41 -5.02
N LEU A 93 -6.95 2.29 -5.20
CA LEU A 93 -5.59 2.22 -5.68
C LEU A 93 -5.60 1.59 -7.08
N LEU A 94 -4.79 2.13 -7.99
CA LEU A 94 -4.46 1.57 -9.28
C LEU A 94 -3.02 1.06 -9.21
N THR A 95 -2.79 -0.21 -9.54
CA THR A 95 -1.52 -0.90 -9.42
C THR A 95 -1.14 -1.59 -10.72
N ILE A 96 0.11 -2.07 -10.82
CA ILE A 96 0.55 -2.90 -11.94
C ILE A 96 -0.31 -4.17 -12.07
N GLY A 97 -0.78 -4.74 -10.96
CA GLY A 97 -1.66 -5.91 -11.00
C GLY A 97 -2.98 -5.62 -11.70
N ASP A 98 -3.55 -4.44 -11.47
CA ASP A 98 -4.77 -4.01 -12.18
C ASP A 98 -4.52 -3.88 -13.69
N PHE A 99 -3.37 -3.32 -14.10
CA PHE A 99 -3.00 -3.25 -15.51
C PHE A 99 -2.81 -4.63 -16.15
N ILE A 100 -2.20 -5.58 -15.45
CA ILE A 100 -2.07 -6.96 -15.95
C ILE A 100 -3.46 -7.56 -16.16
N ASN A 101 -4.38 -7.39 -15.19
CA ASN A 101 -5.75 -7.88 -15.29
C ASN A 101 -6.52 -7.20 -16.45
N MET A 102 -6.34 -5.89 -16.64
CA MET A 102 -6.90 -5.16 -17.79
C MET A 102 -6.42 -5.75 -19.11
N LEU A 103 -5.11 -6.00 -19.24
CA LEU A 103 -4.53 -6.55 -20.47
C LEU A 103 -4.98 -7.98 -20.74
N ILE A 104 -5.05 -8.84 -19.71
CA ILE A 104 -5.57 -10.20 -19.83
C ILE A 104 -7.03 -10.16 -20.31
N ALA A 105 -7.88 -9.35 -19.68
CA ALA A 105 -9.29 -9.22 -20.07
C ALA A 105 -9.47 -8.74 -21.51
N ALA A 106 -8.65 -7.78 -21.96
CA ALA A 106 -8.68 -7.31 -23.35
C ALA A 106 -8.17 -8.33 -24.35
N TYR A 107 -7.19 -9.17 -23.96
CA TYR A 107 -6.70 -10.26 -24.78
C TYR A 107 -7.77 -11.35 -24.95
N ASP A 108 -8.41 -11.76 -23.85
CA ASP A 108 -9.45 -12.80 -23.84
C ASP A 108 -10.70 -12.39 -24.65
N ALA A 109 -11.02 -11.09 -24.66
CA ALA A 109 -12.09 -10.53 -25.50
C ALA A 109 -11.80 -10.57 -27.02
N LYS A 110 -10.66 -11.15 -27.43
CA LYS A 110 -10.02 -11.05 -28.76
C LYS A 110 -9.59 -9.60 -29.02
N TRP A 111 -8.44 -9.40 -29.68
CA TRP A 111 -7.69 -8.14 -29.82
C TRP A 111 -8.49 -6.85 -30.21
N ASN A 112 -9.75 -6.97 -30.62
CA ASN A 112 -10.73 -5.88 -30.67
C ASN A 112 -10.93 -5.17 -29.31
N GLY A 113 -10.56 -5.79 -28.18
CA GLY A 113 -10.62 -5.21 -26.83
C GLY A 113 -9.47 -4.24 -26.48
N VAL A 114 -8.36 -4.21 -27.24
CA VAL A 114 -7.27 -3.27 -26.95
C VAL A 114 -7.69 -1.84 -27.29
N GLU A 115 -8.44 -1.65 -28.37
CA GLU A 115 -9.01 -0.35 -28.74
C GLU A 115 -9.98 0.15 -27.67
N SER A 116 -10.76 -0.74 -27.04
CA SER A 116 -11.64 -0.37 -25.94
C SER A 116 -10.84 0.09 -24.72
N LEU A 117 -9.73 -0.57 -24.35
CA LEU A 117 -8.85 -0.13 -23.25
C LEU A 117 -8.24 1.26 -23.49
N GLU A 118 -8.03 1.67 -24.74
CA GLU A 118 -7.55 3.02 -25.02
C GLU A 118 -8.61 4.09 -24.74
N THR A 119 -9.89 3.74 -24.94
CA THR A 119 -11.04 4.64 -24.77
C THR A 119 -11.66 4.60 -23.37
N SER A 120 -11.60 3.47 -22.67
CA SER A 120 -12.22 3.28 -21.36
C SER A 120 -11.51 4.05 -20.26
N SER A 121 -12.28 4.61 -19.33
CA SER A 121 -11.74 5.24 -18.12
C SER A 121 -11.41 4.21 -17.04
N ILE A 122 -10.62 4.63 -16.03
CA ILE A 122 -10.36 3.81 -14.84
C ILE A 122 -11.67 3.42 -14.15
N LEU A 123 -12.64 4.35 -14.10
CA LEU A 123 -13.92 4.14 -13.45
C LEU A 123 -14.76 3.06 -14.17
N ASP A 124 -14.83 3.14 -15.50
CA ASP A 124 -15.61 2.17 -16.32
C ASP A 124 -15.09 0.75 -16.10
N TRP A 125 -13.77 0.56 -16.21
CA TRP A 125 -13.16 -0.74 -16.02
C TRP A 125 -13.37 -1.29 -14.61
N LYS A 126 -13.33 -0.41 -13.60
CA LYS A 126 -13.60 -0.82 -12.22
C LYS A 126 -15.04 -1.28 -12.02
N HIS A 127 -16.01 -0.67 -12.68
CA HIS A 127 -17.40 -1.14 -12.67
C HIS A 127 -17.53 -2.49 -13.38
N ASP A 128 -16.91 -2.65 -14.55
CA ASP A 128 -16.96 -3.89 -15.33
C ASP A 128 -16.32 -5.07 -14.59
N ALA A 129 -15.15 -4.85 -13.98
CA ALA A 129 -14.44 -5.87 -13.20
C ALA A 129 -15.26 -6.38 -12.01
N ILE A 130 -16.10 -5.54 -11.40
CA ILE A 130 -16.98 -5.94 -10.29
C ILE A 130 -18.14 -6.81 -10.80
N GLN A 131 -18.76 -6.41 -11.91
CA GLN A 131 -19.86 -7.18 -12.51
C GLN A 131 -19.41 -8.59 -12.89
N GLN A 132 -18.20 -8.73 -13.43
CA GLN A 132 -17.64 -10.03 -13.81
C GLN A 132 -17.31 -10.93 -12.60
N ASN A 133 -16.99 -10.34 -11.44
CA ASN A 133 -16.69 -11.09 -10.23
C ASN A 133 -17.94 -11.53 -9.43
N GLY A 134 -19.15 -11.32 -9.96
CA GLY A 134 -20.40 -11.83 -9.37
C GLY A 134 -20.78 -11.21 -8.02
N ALA A 135 -20.22 -10.04 -7.69
CA ALA A 135 -20.59 -9.30 -6.49
C ALA A 135 -21.94 -8.62 -6.69
N ASN A 136 -23.01 -9.38 -6.44
CA ASN A 136 -24.39 -8.88 -6.47
C ASN A 136 -24.62 -7.90 -5.30
N ASN A 137 -25.28 -6.77 -5.59
CA ASN A 137 -25.99 -5.86 -4.68
C ASN A 137 -25.28 -4.57 -4.21
N GLU A 138 -25.76 -3.45 -4.78
CA GLU A 138 -26.34 -2.25 -4.14
C GLU A 138 -25.56 -1.42 -3.09
N SER A 139 -24.37 -1.83 -2.68
CA SER A 139 -23.42 -0.94 -1.99
C SER A 139 -22.21 -0.76 -2.88
N ASN A 140 -22.38 0.13 -3.86
CA ASN A 140 -21.40 0.61 -4.85
C ASN A 140 -20.21 1.36 -4.20
N ASN A 141 -19.90 1.04 -2.94
CA ASN A 141 -18.86 1.70 -2.18
C ASN A 141 -17.59 0.89 -2.39
N PHE A 142 -16.73 1.38 -3.28
CA PHE A 142 -15.33 1.00 -3.36
C PHE A 142 -14.69 1.20 -1.99
N LYS A 143 -14.87 0.26 -1.05
CA LYS A 143 -14.35 0.42 0.30
C LYS A 143 -12.85 0.18 0.24
N LEU A 144 -12.15 1.26 -0.07
CA LEU A 144 -10.71 1.32 -0.04
C LEU A 144 -10.25 0.83 1.34
N ILE A 145 -9.50 -0.27 1.34
CA ILE A 145 -8.84 -0.74 2.54
C ILE A 145 -7.74 0.28 2.84
N GLN A 146 -7.88 0.98 3.95
CA GLN A 146 -6.99 2.05 4.38
C GLN A 146 -6.68 1.90 5.87
N LEU A 147 -5.58 2.50 6.30
CA LEU A 147 -5.17 2.56 7.70
C LEU A 147 -4.95 4.02 8.12
N GLY A 148 -5.10 4.30 9.40
CA GLY A 148 -4.68 5.53 10.03
C GLY A 148 -3.19 5.54 10.38
N PRO A 149 -2.58 6.72 10.56
CA PRO A 149 -1.17 6.83 10.97
C PRO A 149 -0.89 6.17 12.33
N GLN A 150 -1.88 6.10 13.22
CA GLN A 150 -1.77 5.52 14.56
C GLN A 150 -2.08 4.02 14.62
N ASP A 151 -2.52 3.41 13.51
CA ASP A 151 -2.70 1.95 13.47
C ASP A 151 -1.34 1.26 13.61
N ASN A 152 -1.30 0.17 14.37
CA ASN A 152 -0.07 -0.57 14.56
C ASN A 152 0.33 -1.36 13.29
N LEU A 153 1.64 -1.58 13.13
CA LEU A 153 2.19 -2.29 11.96
C LEU A 153 1.75 -3.75 11.91
N TYR A 154 1.44 -4.38 13.04
CA TYR A 154 0.94 -5.75 13.09
C TYR A 154 -0.40 -5.89 12.37
N THR A 155 -1.36 -5.01 12.65
CA THR A 155 -2.64 -4.91 11.91
C THR A 155 -2.40 -4.67 10.42
N ALA A 156 -1.42 -3.83 10.07
CA ALA A 156 -1.07 -3.57 8.68
C ALA A 156 -0.54 -4.82 7.96
N ILE A 157 0.33 -5.60 8.61
CA ILE A 157 0.86 -6.86 8.09
C ILE A 157 -0.26 -7.87 7.86
N LEU A 158 -1.12 -8.09 8.87
CA LEU A 158 -2.26 -9.00 8.75
C LEU A 158 -3.18 -8.58 7.60
N THR A 159 -3.49 -7.28 7.49
CA THR A 159 -4.32 -6.77 6.41
C THR A 159 -3.69 -7.01 5.03
N LEU A 160 -2.38 -6.84 4.88
CA LEU A 160 -1.69 -7.13 3.61
C LEU A 160 -1.76 -8.63 3.26
N ILE A 161 -1.58 -9.52 4.24
CA ILE A 161 -1.58 -10.98 4.06
C ILE A 161 -3.00 -11.48 3.76
N ASP A 162 -3.95 -11.19 4.64
CA ASP A 162 -5.31 -11.71 4.59
C ASP A 162 -6.05 -11.27 3.32
N ARG A 163 -5.83 -10.01 2.92
CA ARG A 163 -6.43 -9.45 1.71
C ARG A 163 -5.62 -9.74 0.45
N LYS A 164 -4.44 -10.37 0.59
CA LYS A 164 -3.51 -10.66 -0.52
C LYS A 164 -3.19 -9.42 -1.36
N ILE A 165 -2.99 -8.29 -0.69
CA ILE A 165 -2.65 -7.01 -1.33
C ILE A 165 -1.21 -6.62 -0.98
N HIS A 166 -0.59 -5.85 -1.87
CA HIS A 166 0.81 -5.44 -1.69
C HIS A 166 0.97 -4.03 -1.13
N ARG A 167 -0.13 -3.27 -1.06
CA ARG A 167 -0.13 -1.83 -0.78
C ARG A 167 -1.40 -1.45 -0.03
N ILE A 168 -1.25 -0.69 1.05
CA ILE A 168 -2.36 -0.10 1.79
C ILE A 168 -2.08 1.41 1.93
N PRO A 169 -2.99 2.29 1.49
CA PRO A 169 -2.88 3.72 1.77
C PRO A 169 -3.08 4.01 3.26
N VAL A 170 -2.18 4.83 3.79
CA VAL A 170 -2.32 5.44 5.10
C VAL A 170 -2.91 6.82 4.91
N ILE A 171 -4.10 7.05 5.47
CA ILE A 171 -4.87 8.28 5.35
C ILE A 171 -5.11 8.80 6.75
N ASP A 172 -4.88 10.10 6.96
CA ASP A 172 -5.21 10.73 8.22
C ASP A 172 -6.74 10.79 8.40
N PRO A 173 -7.31 10.20 9.46
CA PRO A 173 -8.75 10.20 9.67
C PRO A 173 -9.33 11.60 9.94
N ILE A 174 -8.51 12.58 10.32
CA ILE A 174 -8.97 13.95 10.64
C ILE A 174 -8.99 14.83 9.39
N THR A 175 -7.85 14.91 8.70
CA THR A 175 -7.70 15.77 7.51
C THR A 175 -8.16 15.10 6.22
N HIS A 176 -8.28 13.77 6.22
CA HIS A 176 -8.45 12.94 5.02
C HIS A 176 -7.28 13.03 4.03
N ASP A 177 -6.14 13.56 4.47
CA ASP A 177 -4.94 13.61 3.66
C ASP A 177 -4.30 12.24 3.53
N PHE A 178 -3.85 11.95 2.31
CA PHE A 178 -3.01 10.79 2.06
C PHE A 178 -1.59 11.07 2.57
N LEU A 179 -1.06 10.12 3.36
CA LEU A 179 0.30 10.24 3.91
C LEU A 179 1.31 9.42 3.11
N PHE A 180 1.12 8.11 3.00
CA PHE A 180 2.00 7.21 2.24
C PHE A 180 1.34 5.83 2.00
N LEU A 181 2.01 4.98 1.21
CA LEU A 181 1.62 3.57 1.03
C LEU A 181 2.46 2.67 1.94
N ILE A 182 1.79 1.91 2.82
CA ILE A 182 2.38 0.76 3.50
C ILE A 182 2.57 -0.37 2.48
N THR A 183 3.72 -1.05 2.54
CA THR A 183 4.04 -2.22 1.70
C THR A 183 4.88 -3.22 2.48
N HIS A 184 4.85 -4.49 2.07
CA HIS A 184 5.72 -5.55 2.59
C HIS A 184 7.20 -5.12 2.66
N LYS A 185 7.74 -4.55 1.56
CA LYS A 185 9.13 -4.08 1.48
C LYS A 185 9.46 -3.00 2.52
N ARG A 186 8.52 -2.09 2.78
CA ARG A 186 8.73 -1.00 3.76
C ARG A 186 8.76 -1.52 5.18
N ILE A 187 7.80 -2.40 5.51
CA ILE A 187 7.71 -3.02 6.83
C ILE A 187 8.97 -3.84 7.11
N LEU A 188 9.41 -4.66 6.15
CA LEU A 188 10.64 -5.44 6.27
C LEU A 188 11.88 -4.55 6.41
N LYS A 189 11.96 -3.45 5.63
CA LYS A 189 13.05 -2.48 5.78
C LYS A 189 13.03 -1.82 7.16
N PHE A 190 11.85 -1.50 7.69
CA PHE A 190 11.71 -0.92 9.02
C PHE A 190 12.21 -1.89 10.09
N LEU A 191 11.80 -3.16 10.06
CA LEU A 191 12.34 -4.20 10.95
C LEU A 191 13.86 -4.31 10.81
N TYR A 192 14.38 -4.38 9.59
CA TYR A 192 15.82 -4.50 9.32
C TYR A 192 16.63 -3.34 9.92
N LEU A 193 16.10 -2.12 9.93
CA LEU A 193 16.78 -0.96 10.52
C LEU A 193 16.87 -1.03 12.04
N HIS A 194 16.00 -1.79 12.70
CA HIS A 194 15.94 -1.95 14.15
C HIS A 194 16.39 -3.34 14.63
N ILE A 195 16.77 -4.24 13.72
CA ILE A 195 16.99 -5.66 14.04
C ILE A 195 18.15 -5.89 15.02
N TYR A 196 19.15 -5.00 15.01
CA TYR A 196 20.31 -5.07 15.91
C TYR A 196 20.00 -4.55 17.32
N ASP A 197 18.91 -3.79 17.48
CA ASP A 197 18.45 -3.27 18.77
C ASP A 197 17.46 -4.25 19.44
N LEU A 198 17.10 -5.35 18.77
CA LEU A 198 16.14 -6.34 19.25
C LEU A 198 16.84 -7.65 19.65
N PRO A 199 16.34 -8.34 20.69
CA PRO A 199 16.71 -9.74 20.95
C PRO A 199 16.54 -10.59 19.69
N GLN A 200 17.53 -11.45 19.40
CA GLN A 200 17.45 -12.35 18.26
C GLN A 200 16.78 -13.67 18.67
N PRO A 201 15.63 -14.00 18.06
CA PRO A 201 14.99 -15.29 18.27
C PRO A 201 15.79 -16.41 17.60
N HIS A 202 15.61 -17.64 18.09
CA HIS A 202 16.38 -18.78 17.61
C HIS A 202 16.18 -19.04 16.10
N PHE A 203 14.96 -18.83 15.60
CA PHE A 203 14.63 -19.08 14.19
C PHE A 203 15.41 -18.23 13.19
N ILE A 204 16.01 -17.10 13.58
CA ILE A 204 16.83 -16.28 12.65
C ILE A 204 18.09 -17.02 12.17
N HIS A 205 18.57 -17.99 12.95
CA HIS A 205 19.74 -18.79 12.60
C HIS A 205 19.39 -20.06 11.80
N GLN A 206 18.11 -20.34 11.58
CA GLN A 206 17.65 -21.49 10.81
C GLN A 206 17.65 -21.18 9.31
N THR A 207 17.78 -22.23 8.50
CA THR A 207 17.71 -22.10 7.05
C THR A 207 16.27 -21.85 6.58
N LEU A 208 16.09 -21.25 5.40
CA LEU A 208 14.77 -21.03 4.82
C LEU A 208 13.96 -22.33 4.65
N ASN A 209 14.65 -23.45 4.40
CA ASN A 209 14.05 -24.76 4.23
C ASN A 209 13.53 -25.32 5.56
N GLU A 210 14.31 -25.20 6.64
CA GLU A 210 13.88 -25.60 7.99
C GLU A 210 12.63 -24.85 8.43
N LEU A 211 12.56 -23.55 8.10
CA LEU A 211 11.43 -22.68 8.40
C LEU A 211 10.25 -22.81 7.45
N LYS A 212 10.40 -23.56 6.35
CA LYS A 212 9.39 -23.69 5.28
C LYS A 212 8.93 -22.33 4.73
N ILE A 213 9.86 -21.38 4.66
CA ILE A 213 9.60 -20.05 4.10
C ILE A 213 9.88 -20.10 2.60
N GLY A 214 8.84 -19.87 1.80
CA GLY A 214 8.90 -19.91 0.34
C GLY A 214 8.03 -21.01 -0.26
N THR A 215 8.07 -21.13 -1.58
CA THR A 215 7.37 -22.17 -2.33
C THR A 215 8.40 -23.13 -2.91
N TYR A 216 8.47 -24.33 -2.34
CA TYR A 216 9.43 -25.39 -2.75
C TYR A 216 8.79 -26.40 -3.71
N ASP A 217 7.48 -26.58 -3.63
CA ASP A 217 6.72 -27.52 -4.46
C ASP A 217 5.97 -26.79 -5.58
N LYS A 218 5.79 -27.44 -6.73
CA LYS A 218 5.04 -26.91 -7.90
C LYS A 218 5.66 -25.65 -8.54
N ILE A 219 6.98 -25.58 -8.58
CA ILE A 219 7.68 -24.60 -9.43
C ILE A 219 7.49 -25.06 -10.88
N VAL A 220 6.60 -24.38 -11.61
CA VAL A 220 6.48 -24.57 -13.06
C VAL A 220 7.77 -24.02 -13.68
N MET A 221 8.62 -24.92 -14.19
CA MET A 221 9.77 -24.57 -15.03
C MET A 221 9.31 -24.31 -16.47
#